data_AF-A0A7X6WM06-F1
#
_entry.id   AF-A0A7X6WM06-F1
#
_cell.length_a   1.000
_cell.length_b   1.000
_cell.length_c   1.000
_cell.angle_alpha   90.00
_cell.angle_beta   90.00
_cell.angle_gamma   90.00
#
_symmetry.space_group_name_H-M   'P 1'
#
loop_
_entity.id
_entity.type
_entity.pdbx_description
1 polymer ?
#
loop_
_entity_poly.entity_id
_entity_poly.type
_entity_poly.pdbx_seq_one_letter_code
_entity_poly.pdbx_strand_id
1 'polypeptide(L)'
;MSLLITSGPIPTEIISLPDIQSIQRHKVKIGLSDLLIDTELFYTPEEFRRHLQNIIQLLRSYANYHVHLAPSKKITGALIYVKEDVGVLIAKTSSPPLLFAINESNMTAAFWDYMNLMLSKTAKKKQEKRQTICELEKIIDELNYE
;
A
#
# COMPACT_ATOMS: atom_id res chain seq x y z
N MET A 1 -6.18 3.56 2.05
CA MET A 1 -5.01 2.66 2.18
C MET A 1 -4.52 2.31 0.79
N SER A 2 -3.31 2.73 0.43
CA SER A 2 -2.50 2.19 -0.67
C SER A 2 -1.13 2.87 -0.59
N LEU A 3 -0.08 2.24 -1.06
CA LEU A 3 1.19 2.91 -1.35
C LEU A 3 1.72 2.11 -2.54
N LEU A 4 1.30 2.52 -3.73
CA LEU A 4 1.73 1.85 -4.94
C LEU A 4 3.14 2.31 -5.23
N ILE A 5 4.12 1.49 -4.89
CA ILE A 5 5.51 1.69 -5.29
C ILE A 5 5.73 0.72 -6.46
N THR A 6 6.29 1.19 -7.57
CA THR A 6 6.91 0.28 -8.53
C THR A 6 8.40 0.56 -8.49
N SER A 7 9.11 -0.19 -7.65
CA SER A 7 10.53 0.04 -7.46
C SER A 7 11.36 -0.69 -8.51
N GLY A 8 11.95 0.06 -9.45
CA GLY A 8 12.84 -0.51 -10.47
C GLY A 8 12.12 -1.50 -11.38
N PRO A 9 12.82 -2.47 -12.01
CA PRO A 9 12.21 -3.41 -12.95
C PRO A 9 11.17 -4.37 -12.32
N ILE A 10 11.01 -4.36 -10.98
CA ILE A 10 10.18 -5.32 -10.24
C ILE A 10 9.14 -4.57 -9.38
N PRO A 11 7.84 -4.68 -9.69
CA PRO A 11 6.80 -4.02 -8.90
C PRO A 11 6.80 -4.54 -7.44
N THR A 12 6.96 -3.61 -6.50
CA THR A 12 7.09 -3.92 -5.07
C THR A 12 6.25 -2.93 -4.28
N GLU A 13 5.21 -3.38 -3.60
CA GLU A 13 4.32 -2.51 -2.81
C GLU A 13 4.67 -2.56 -1.31
N ILE A 14 4.46 -1.45 -0.60
CA ILE A 14 4.61 -1.39 0.86
C ILE A 14 3.30 -0.90 1.47
N ILE A 15 2.50 -1.80 2.04
CA ILE A 15 1.15 -1.45 2.51
C ILE A 15 1.09 -1.41 4.04
N SER A 16 0.32 -0.48 4.60
CA SER A 16 0.02 -0.41 6.03
C SER A 16 -1.40 -0.93 6.29
N LEU A 17 -1.53 -1.99 7.09
CA LEU A 17 -2.82 -2.59 7.38
C LEU A 17 -3.57 -1.76 8.46
N PRO A 18 -4.83 -1.39 8.24
CA PRO A 18 -5.67 -0.74 9.24
C PRO A 18 -6.07 -1.75 10.33
N ASP A 19 -6.56 -1.25 11.45
CA ASP A 19 -7.17 -2.11 12.46
C ASP A 19 -8.51 -2.69 11.96
N ILE A 20 -8.84 -3.91 12.41
CA ILE A 20 -10.07 -4.62 12.04
C ILE A 20 -11.32 -3.79 12.34
N GLN A 21 -11.36 -3.10 13.49
CA GLN A 21 -12.50 -2.29 13.90
C GLN A 21 -12.76 -1.13 12.92
N SER A 22 -11.71 -0.50 12.39
CA SER A 22 -11.83 0.55 11.38
C SER A 22 -12.40 0.03 10.06
N ILE A 23 -12.06 -1.20 9.66
CA ILE A 23 -12.62 -1.86 8.47
C ILE A 23 -14.11 -2.11 8.68
N GLN A 24 -14.47 -2.77 9.79
CA GLN A 24 -15.85 -3.12 10.14
C GLN A 24 -16.76 -1.89 10.26
N ARG A 25 -16.23 -0.79 10.81
CA ARG A 25 -16.96 0.48 10.97
C ARG A 25 -17.01 1.33 9.71
N HIS A 26 -16.58 0.81 8.55
CA HIS A 26 -16.58 1.53 7.28
C HIS A 26 -15.77 2.85 7.34
N LYS A 27 -14.65 2.85 8.09
CA LYS A 27 -13.80 4.04 8.28
C LYS A 27 -12.53 4.01 7.42
N VAL A 28 -12.30 2.94 6.67
CA VAL A 28 -11.13 2.83 5.79
C VAL A 28 -11.44 3.49 4.45
N LYS A 29 -10.91 4.69 4.25
CA LYS A 29 -11.06 5.44 2.99
C LYS A 29 -10.35 4.73 1.82
N ILE A 30 -11.03 4.67 0.68
CA ILE A 30 -10.47 4.26 -0.62
C ILE A 30 -9.53 5.38 -1.08
N GLY A 31 -8.27 5.05 -1.37
CA GLY A 31 -7.27 6.04 -1.77
C GLY A 31 -7.68 6.75 -3.07
N LEU A 32 -7.49 8.08 -3.12
CA LEU A 32 -7.77 8.95 -4.28
C LEU A 32 -9.23 9.05 -4.73
N SER A 33 -10.21 8.47 -4.03
CA SER A 33 -11.60 8.56 -4.47
C SER A 33 -12.06 10.04 -4.57
N ASP A 34 -11.68 10.85 -3.61
CA ASP A 34 -11.94 12.29 -3.59
C ASP A 34 -11.21 13.05 -4.69
N LEU A 35 -10.04 12.58 -5.12
CA LEU A 35 -9.29 13.21 -6.21
C LEU A 35 -9.78 12.80 -7.61
N LEU A 36 -10.26 11.56 -7.76
CA LEU A 36 -10.60 10.98 -9.07
C LEU A 36 -12.09 11.09 -9.41
N ILE A 37 -12.97 11.06 -8.41
CA ILE A 37 -14.42 11.05 -8.60
C ILE A 37 -15.15 12.08 -7.73
N ASP A 38 -14.42 13.05 -7.15
CA ASP A 38 -14.93 14.12 -6.28
C ASP A 38 -15.81 13.63 -5.10
N THR A 39 -15.62 12.37 -4.68
CA THR A 39 -16.41 11.75 -3.63
C THR A 39 -15.53 10.92 -2.69
N GLU A 40 -15.69 11.10 -1.39
CA GLU A 40 -15.05 10.23 -0.40
C GLU A 40 -15.77 8.89 -0.36
N LEU A 41 -15.06 7.82 -0.73
CA LEU A 41 -15.54 6.45 -0.64
C LEU A 41 -14.78 5.72 0.47
N PHE A 42 -15.49 4.82 1.13
CA PHE A 42 -14.96 3.98 2.19
C PHE A 42 -15.22 2.53 1.84
N TYR A 43 -14.27 1.66 2.16
CA TYR A 43 -14.44 0.23 1.97
C TYR A 43 -15.55 -0.29 2.88
N THR A 44 -16.42 -1.11 2.31
CA THR A 44 -17.16 -2.12 3.09
C THR A 44 -16.21 -3.26 3.51
N PRO A 45 -16.52 -4.01 4.57
CA PRO A 45 -15.73 -5.18 4.98
C PRO A 45 -15.53 -6.19 3.84
N GLU A 46 -16.59 -6.43 3.06
CA GLU A 46 -16.55 -7.34 1.91
C GLU A 46 -15.67 -6.86 0.77
N GLU A 47 -15.67 -5.56 0.46
CA GLU A 47 -14.76 -4.99 -0.53
C GLU A 47 -13.32 -5.04 -0.05
N PHE A 48 -13.08 -4.76 1.23
CA PHE A 48 -11.74 -4.85 1.80
C PHE A 48 -11.22 -6.29 1.76
N ARG A 49 -12.05 -7.27 2.11
CA ARG A 49 -11.74 -8.70 2.00
C ARG A 49 -11.37 -9.09 0.57
N ARG A 50 -12.18 -8.70 -0.41
CA ARG A 50 -11.89 -8.94 -1.84
C ARG A 50 -10.60 -8.27 -2.29
N HIS A 51 -10.32 -7.06 -1.79
CA HIS A 51 -9.07 -6.37 -2.07
C HIS A 51 -7.85 -7.17 -1.59
N LEU A 52 -7.88 -7.68 -0.35
CA LEU A 52 -6.80 -8.53 0.19
C LEU A 52 -6.67 -9.87 -0.57
N GLN A 53 -7.79 -10.49 -0.93
CA GLN A 53 -7.79 -11.72 -1.74
C GLN A 53 -7.12 -11.50 -3.10
N ASN A 54 -7.39 -10.36 -3.74
CA ASN A 54 -6.75 -10.00 -5.00
C ASN A 54 -5.23 -9.82 -4.83
N ILE A 55 -4.78 -9.18 -3.75
CA ILE A 55 -3.34 -9.06 -3.44
C ILE A 55 -2.69 -10.43 -3.26
N ILE A 56 -3.33 -11.34 -2.52
CA ILE A 56 -2.85 -12.73 -2.33
C ILE A 56 -2.77 -13.46 -3.67
N GLN A 57 -3.78 -13.29 -4.54
CA GLN A 57 -3.79 -13.89 -5.87
C GLN A 57 -2.62 -13.37 -6.72
N LEU A 58 -2.36 -12.07 -6.72
CA LEU A 58 -1.22 -11.48 -7.44
C LEU A 58 0.11 -12.00 -6.89
N LEU A 59 0.26 -12.07 -5.56
CA LEU A 59 1.42 -12.67 -4.92
C LEU A 59 1.59 -14.13 -5.38
N ARG A 60 0.55 -14.96 -5.38
CA ARG A 60 0.67 -16.37 -5.81
C ARG A 60 0.99 -16.52 -7.30
N SER A 61 0.44 -15.65 -8.14
CA SER A 61 0.52 -15.76 -9.60
C SER A 61 1.86 -15.26 -10.16
N TYR A 62 2.46 -14.25 -9.53
CA TYR A 62 3.64 -13.57 -10.06
C TYR A 62 4.83 -13.70 -9.10
N ALA A 63 5.91 -14.33 -9.59
CA ALA A 63 7.14 -14.48 -8.82
C ALA A 63 7.84 -13.13 -8.57
N ASN A 64 7.67 -12.17 -9.49
CA ASN A 64 8.23 -10.83 -9.49
C ASN A 64 7.28 -9.76 -8.91
N TYR A 65 6.23 -10.16 -8.18
CA TYR A 65 5.39 -9.23 -7.44
C TYR A 65 5.66 -9.41 -5.94
N HIS A 66 6.01 -8.29 -5.29
CA HIS A 66 6.35 -8.26 -3.87
C HIS A 66 5.45 -7.29 -3.12
N VAL A 67 5.07 -7.68 -1.90
CA VAL A 67 4.28 -6.85 -1.00
C VAL A 67 4.89 -6.96 0.38
N HIS A 68 5.20 -5.81 0.98
CA HIS A 68 5.73 -5.69 2.33
C HIS A 68 4.72 -5.00 3.23
N LEU A 69 4.50 -5.55 4.41
CA LEU A 69 3.62 -4.97 5.40
C LEU A 69 4.41 -3.98 6.26
N ALA A 70 4.11 -2.69 6.12
CA ALA A 70 4.67 -1.66 6.99
C ALA A 70 3.96 -1.67 8.36
N PRO A 71 4.67 -1.33 9.45
CA PRO A 71 4.03 -1.09 10.73
C PRO A 71 2.94 -0.02 10.59
N SER A 72 1.75 -0.29 11.13
CA SER A 72 0.49 0.45 10.91
C SER A 72 0.56 1.97 11.15
N LYS A 73 1.59 2.47 11.84
CA LYS A 73 1.73 3.89 12.20
C LYS A 73 2.66 4.72 11.31
N LYS A 74 3.37 4.11 10.34
CA LYS A 74 4.46 4.82 9.64
C LYS A 74 4.05 5.54 8.36
N ILE A 75 3.00 5.11 7.68
CA ILE A 75 2.57 5.68 6.40
C ILE A 75 1.05 5.66 6.32
N THR A 76 0.43 6.71 6.86
CA THR A 76 -1.03 6.93 6.81
C THR A 76 -1.31 8.29 6.19
N GLY A 77 -2.28 8.36 5.28
CA GLY A 77 -2.72 9.63 4.69
C GLY A 77 -1.94 10.10 3.45
N ALA A 78 -1.02 9.28 2.93
CA ALA A 78 -0.32 9.56 1.69
C ALA A 78 -0.15 8.30 0.83
N LEU A 79 -0.25 8.46 -0.50
CA LEU A 79 0.24 7.52 -1.51
C LEU A 79 1.55 8.06 -2.07
N ILE A 80 2.55 7.22 -2.23
CA ILE A 80 3.85 7.60 -2.79
C ILE A 80 4.19 6.55 -3.84
N TYR A 81 4.39 7.01 -5.06
CA TYR A 81 4.90 6.23 -6.17
C TYR A 81 6.26 6.78 -6.55
N VAL A 82 7.29 5.94 -6.47
CA VAL A 82 8.66 6.30 -6.84
C VAL A 82 9.09 5.41 -7.98
N LYS A 83 9.60 6.02 -9.04
CA LYS A 83 10.30 5.32 -10.11
C LYS A 83 11.69 5.95 -10.28
N GLU A 84 12.72 5.17 -9.98
CA GLU A 84 14.12 5.56 -10.13
C GLU A 84 14.36 6.17 -11.52
N ASP A 85 15.10 7.27 -11.55
CA ASP A 85 15.42 8.07 -12.75
C ASP A 85 14.23 8.62 -13.57
N VAL A 86 12.99 8.48 -13.07
CA VAL A 86 11.80 9.01 -13.75
C VAL A 86 11.11 10.09 -12.94
N GLY A 87 10.83 9.82 -11.66
CA GLY A 87 10.16 10.79 -10.80
C GLY A 87 9.36 10.16 -9.67
N VAL A 88 8.70 11.04 -8.92
CA VAL A 88 7.90 10.71 -7.73
C VAL A 88 6.52 11.31 -7.87
N LEU A 89 5.49 10.52 -7.59
CA LEU A 89 4.14 11.01 -7.34
C LEU A 89 3.83 10.88 -5.85
N ILE A 90 3.37 11.97 -5.24
CA ILE A 90 2.94 11.99 -3.83
C ILE A 90 1.52 12.49 -3.78
N ALA A 91 0.59 11.65 -3.35
CA ALA A 91 -0.79 12.03 -3.14
C ALA A 91 -1.13 12.06 -1.66
N LYS A 92 -1.44 13.22 -1.11
CA LYS A 92 -2.09 13.34 0.18
C LYS A 92 -3.54 12.88 0.03
N THR A 93 -3.95 11.88 0.79
CA THR A 93 -5.31 11.29 0.72
C THR A 93 -6.27 11.84 1.79
N SER A 94 -5.80 12.73 2.65
CA SER A 94 -6.65 13.45 3.60
C SER A 94 -7.21 14.71 2.95
N SER A 95 -8.48 15.01 3.22
CA SER A 95 -9.16 16.17 2.64
C SER A 95 -8.53 17.50 3.12
N PRO A 96 -8.30 18.48 2.24
CA PRO A 96 -8.45 18.39 0.79
C PRO A 96 -7.32 17.55 0.15
N PRO A 97 -7.64 16.68 -0.84
CA PRO A 97 -6.63 15.86 -1.50
C PRO A 97 -5.66 16.72 -2.31
N LEU A 98 -4.41 16.28 -2.41
CA LEU A 98 -3.37 17.00 -3.14
C LEU A 98 -2.39 16.02 -3.77
N LEU A 99 -2.08 16.20 -5.05
CA LEU A 99 -1.12 15.40 -5.80
C LEU A 99 0.08 16.27 -6.21
N PHE A 100 1.28 15.82 -5.87
CA PHE A 100 2.55 16.37 -6.34
C PHE A 100 3.20 15.41 -7.33
N ALA A 101 3.67 15.95 -8.45
CA ALA A 101 4.59 15.27 -9.35
C ALA A 101 5.96 15.94 -9.27
N ILE A 102 6.98 15.17 -8.92
CA ILE A 102 8.36 15.64 -8.72
C ILE A 102 9.25 14.90 -9.71
N ASN A 103 9.86 15.64 -10.63
CA ASN A 103 10.79 15.11 -11.64
C ASN A 103 12.20 15.70 -11.47
N GLU A 104 12.53 16.19 -10.28
CA GLU A 104 13.88 16.63 -9.94
C GLU A 104 14.70 15.41 -9.50
N SER A 105 15.91 15.28 -10.04
CA SER A 105 16.71 14.05 -9.93
C SER A 105 17.16 13.77 -8.49
N ASN A 106 17.62 14.79 -7.76
CA ASN A 106 18.09 14.61 -6.38
C ASN A 106 16.94 14.22 -5.44
N MET A 107 15.77 14.83 -5.61
CA MET A 107 14.55 14.48 -4.87
C MET A 107 14.10 13.07 -5.21
N THR A 108 14.12 12.69 -6.50
CA THR A 108 13.77 11.33 -6.92
C THR A 108 14.70 10.29 -6.29
N ALA A 109 16.01 10.55 -6.29
CA ALA A 109 17.00 9.70 -5.64
C ALA A 109 16.79 9.63 -4.11
N ALA A 110 16.52 10.76 -3.45
CA ALA A 110 16.28 10.78 -2.01
C ALA A 110 15.02 9.97 -1.61
N PHE A 111 13.93 10.09 -2.38
CA PHE A 111 12.74 9.27 -2.17
C PHE A 111 13.01 7.79 -2.43
N TRP A 112 13.76 7.48 -3.49
CA TRP A 112 14.18 6.13 -3.82
C TRP A 112 14.94 5.46 -2.68
N ASP A 113 15.97 6.14 -2.16
CA ASP A 113 16.76 5.68 -1.02
C ASP A 113 15.89 5.50 0.22
N TYR A 114 14.97 6.43 0.49
CA TYR A 114 14.02 6.29 1.58
C TYR A 114 13.14 5.03 1.46
N MET A 115 12.64 4.73 0.25
CA MET A 115 11.85 3.51 0.02
C MET A 115 12.69 2.25 0.23
N ASN A 116 13.94 2.23 -0.25
CA ASN A 116 14.87 1.13 -0.03
C ASN A 116 15.22 0.93 1.45
N LEU A 117 15.35 2.02 2.21
CA LEU A 117 15.50 1.97 3.68
C LEU A 117 14.27 1.38 4.38
N MET A 118 13.07 1.66 3.88
CA MET A 118 11.83 1.07 4.39
C MET A 118 11.73 -0.42 4.07
N LEU A 119 12.17 -0.83 2.89
CA LEU A 119 12.23 -2.25 2.50
C LEU A 119 13.26 -3.03 3.30
N SER A 120 14.49 -2.50 3.44
CA SER A 120 15.57 -3.15 4.19
C SER A 120 15.26 -3.33 5.68
N LYS A 121 14.54 -2.38 6.31
CA LYS A 121 14.04 -2.53 7.68
C LYS A 121 13.01 -3.66 7.83
N THR A 122 12.37 -4.03 6.72
CA THR A 122 11.36 -5.10 6.63
C THR A 122 11.96 -6.42 6.10
N ALA A 123 13.23 -6.41 5.64
CA ALA A 123 13.80 -7.47 4.83
C ALA A 123 14.40 -8.66 5.64
N LYS A 124 13.64 -9.75 5.75
CA LYS A 124 14.09 -11.17 5.87
C LYS A 124 13.61 -11.96 4.62
N LYS A 125 14.30 -11.73 3.51
CA LYS A 125 13.94 -11.91 2.07
C LYS A 125 13.30 -13.20 1.54
N LYS A 126 13.12 -14.29 2.29
CA LYS A 126 12.49 -15.54 1.76
C LYS A 126 11.31 -16.04 2.60
N GLN A 127 11.24 -15.59 3.84
CA GLN A 127 10.12 -15.87 4.73
C GLN A 127 8.97 -14.87 4.50
N GLU A 128 9.28 -13.70 3.94
CA GLU A 128 8.35 -12.59 3.72
C GLU A 128 7.12 -12.92 2.87
N LYS A 129 7.24 -13.52 1.68
CA LYS A 129 6.06 -13.71 0.82
C LYS A 129 5.00 -14.61 1.46
N ARG A 130 5.44 -15.73 2.06
CA ARG A 130 4.56 -16.65 2.79
C ARG A 130 4.02 -16.01 4.06
N GLN A 131 4.85 -15.24 4.78
CA GLN A 131 4.41 -14.50 5.96
C GLN A 131 3.39 -13.42 5.61
N THR A 132 3.64 -12.60 4.59
CA THR A 132 2.69 -11.60 4.08
C THR A 132 1.37 -12.27 3.69
N ILE A 133 1.40 -13.37 2.93
CA ILE A 133 0.16 -14.10 2.60
C ILE A 133 -0.54 -14.57 3.87
N CYS A 134 0.17 -15.18 4.82
CA CYS A 134 -0.40 -15.66 6.09
C CYS A 134 -1.03 -14.54 6.93
N GLU A 135 -0.39 -13.37 7.01
CA GLU A 135 -0.93 -12.21 7.72
C GLU A 135 -2.17 -11.64 7.02
N LEU A 136 -2.17 -11.59 5.68
CA LEU A 136 -3.34 -11.16 4.91
C LEU A 136 -4.51 -12.15 5.05
N GLU A 137 -4.24 -13.47 5.05
CA GLU A 137 -5.24 -14.52 5.28
C GLU A 137 -5.82 -14.42 6.68
N LYS A 138 -4.99 -14.19 7.70
CA LYS A 138 -5.44 -13.98 9.08
C LYS A 138 -6.44 -12.81 9.19
N ILE A 139 -6.16 -11.69 8.52
CA ILE A 139 -7.08 -10.53 8.51
C ILE A 139 -8.38 -10.86 7.78
N ILE A 140 -8.30 -11.59 6.66
CA ILE A 140 -9.50 -12.06 5.95
C ILE A 140 -10.36 -12.94 6.86
N ASP A 141 -9.74 -13.85 7.61
CA ASP A 141 -10.45 -14.73 8.53
C ASP A 141 -11.09 -13.96 9.68
N GLU A 142 -10.36 -13.02 10.30
CA GLU A 142 -10.90 -12.14 11.36
C GLU A 142 -12.11 -11.31 10.89
N LEU A 143 -12.17 -10.95 9.60
CA LEU A 143 -13.32 -10.25 9.02
C LEU A 143 -14.54 -11.14 8.75
N ASN A 144 -14.42 -12.48 8.79
CA ASN A 144 -15.52 -13.41 8.52
C ASN A 144 -16.32 -13.85 9.78
N TYR A 145 -15.82 -13.55 10.99
CA TYR A 145 -16.38 -14.06 12.25
C TYR A 145 -17.41 -13.14 12.95
N GLU A 146 -17.92 -12.11 12.27
CA GLU A 146 -19.04 -11.25 12.74
C GLU A 146 -20.08 -11.04 11.64
#